data_AF-A0A1J0TU13-F1
#
_entry.id   AF-A0A1J0TU13-F1
#
_cell.length_a   1.000
_cell.length_b   1.000
_cell.length_c   1.000
_cell.angle_alpha   90.00
_cell.angle_beta   90.00
_cell.angle_gamma   90.00
#
_symmetry.space_group_name_H-M   'P 1'
#
loop_
_entity.id
_entity.type
_entity.pdbx_description
1 polymer ?
#
loop_
_entity_poly.entity_id
_entity_poly.type
_entity_poly.pdbx_seq_one_letter_code
_entity_poly.pdbx_strand_id
1 'polypeptide(L)'
;MTTDTPPDDGLDAEPTPENDDDQTFDPDVLSVAEAARSGSRRALMVAIRDRIAEAVTDSDCPPRDLASLTKRLQDTANEIEAIDARAAEDVENDPGRIRELEAALRAVAPGHPLLTGSVDDRFDASTL
;
A
#
# COMPACT_ATOMS: atom_id res chain seq x y z
N MET A 1 -71.67 -29.05 -0.58
CA MET A 1 -70.66 -29.53 -1.54
C MET A 1 -69.38 -28.78 -1.22
N THR A 2 -68.46 -29.48 -0.57
CA THR A 2 -67.13 -29.01 -0.16
C THR A 2 -66.15 -29.23 -1.31
N THR A 3 -65.40 -28.19 -1.65
CA THR A 3 -64.08 -28.24 -2.31
C THR A 3 -63.35 -27.03 -1.72
N ASP A 4 -62.64 -27.11 -0.60
CA ASP A 4 -61.32 -27.75 -0.40
C ASP A 4 -60.43 -27.62 -1.64
N THR A 5 -59.64 -26.54 -1.65
CA THR A 5 -58.52 -26.32 -2.56
C THR A 5 -57.37 -25.82 -1.68
N PRO A 6 -56.24 -26.54 -1.60
CA PRO A 6 -55.12 -26.16 -0.74
C PRO A 6 -54.33 -24.97 -1.33
N PRO A 7 -53.59 -24.21 -0.51
CA PRO A 7 -52.68 -23.18 -0.98
C PRO A 7 -51.45 -23.84 -1.64
N ASP A 8 -51.17 -23.47 -2.88
CA ASP A 8 -49.92 -23.82 -3.56
C ASP A 8 -48.86 -22.81 -3.11
N ASP A 9 -47.99 -23.26 -2.20
CA ASP A 9 -46.77 -22.60 -1.74
C ASP A 9 -45.77 -22.50 -2.90
N GLY A 10 -46.02 -21.58 -3.83
CA GLY A 10 -45.02 -21.08 -4.76
C GLY A 10 -44.16 -20.06 -4.06
N LEU A 11 -43.13 -20.52 -3.32
CA LEU A 11 -42.01 -19.67 -2.91
C LEU A 11 -41.43 -19.01 -4.17
N ASP A 12 -41.81 -17.75 -4.41
CA ASP A 12 -40.99 -16.83 -5.18
C ASP A 12 -39.67 -16.69 -4.41
N ALA A 13 -38.69 -17.49 -4.82
CA ALA A 13 -37.34 -17.40 -4.31
C ALA A 13 -36.85 -15.97 -4.52
N GLU A 14 -36.67 -15.24 -3.42
CA GLU A 14 -35.97 -13.96 -3.43
C GLU A 14 -34.63 -14.16 -4.15
N PRO A 15 -34.23 -13.26 -5.08
CA PRO A 15 -32.90 -13.33 -5.64
C PRO A 15 -31.93 -13.15 -4.48
N THR A 16 -31.24 -14.24 -4.13
CA THR A 16 -30.09 -14.21 -3.22
C THR A 16 -29.15 -13.12 -3.70
N PRO A 17 -28.67 -12.22 -2.81
CA PRO A 17 -27.67 -11.25 -3.21
C PRO A 17 -26.46 -12.03 -3.71
N GLU A 18 -26.16 -11.84 -4.99
CA GLU A 18 -24.91 -12.24 -5.60
C GLU A 18 -23.84 -11.43 -4.87
N ASN A 19 -23.23 -12.03 -3.85
CA ASN A 19 -22.06 -11.47 -3.22
C ASN A 19 -20.93 -11.54 -4.27
N ASP A 20 -20.83 -10.50 -5.08
CA ASP A 20 -19.67 -10.15 -5.91
C ASP A 20 -18.48 -9.74 -5.02
N ASP A 21 -18.21 -10.52 -3.97
CA ASP A 21 -16.99 -10.41 -3.18
C ASP A 21 -15.88 -11.19 -3.89
N ASP A 22 -15.55 -10.77 -5.12
CA ASP A 22 -14.19 -10.92 -5.65
C ASP A 22 -13.29 -9.87 -4.96
N GLN A 23 -13.30 -9.90 -3.63
CA GLN A 23 -12.29 -9.23 -2.84
C GLN A 23 -11.05 -10.09 -2.97
N THR A 24 -10.25 -9.80 -3.98
CA THR A 24 -8.85 -10.20 -4.03
C THR A 24 -8.17 -9.58 -2.81
N PHE A 25 -8.27 -10.24 -1.67
CA PHE A 25 -7.52 -9.88 -0.47
C PHE A 25 -6.06 -10.14 -0.78
N ASP A 26 -5.31 -9.07 -1.03
CA ASP A 26 -3.85 -9.14 -1.09
C ASP A 26 -3.36 -9.82 0.19
N PRO A 27 -2.66 -10.97 0.10
CA PRO A 27 -2.33 -11.80 1.26
C PRO A 27 -1.35 -11.16 2.26
N ASP A 28 -0.90 -9.93 1.99
CA ASP A 28 0.01 -9.15 2.83
C ASP A 28 -0.69 -8.12 3.74
N VAL A 29 -2.03 -8.07 3.77
CA VAL A 29 -2.77 -7.18 4.69
C VAL A 29 -2.78 -7.76 6.09
N LEU A 30 -1.83 -7.33 6.92
CA LEU A 30 -1.78 -7.67 8.34
C LEU A 30 -2.83 -6.89 9.12
N SER A 31 -3.51 -7.56 10.07
CA SER A 31 -4.30 -6.84 11.07
C SER A 31 -3.40 -5.94 11.92
N VAL A 32 -3.96 -4.90 12.56
CA VAL A 32 -3.21 -4.00 13.46
C VAL A 32 -2.45 -4.78 14.54
N ALA A 33 -3.06 -5.83 15.09
CA ALA A 33 -2.44 -6.66 16.12
C ALA A 33 -1.27 -7.50 15.58
N GLU A 34 -1.38 -8.05 14.37
CA GLU A 34 -0.31 -8.80 13.72
C GLU A 34 0.84 -7.89 13.30
N ALA A 35 0.50 -6.74 12.69
CA ALA A 35 1.47 -5.74 12.28
C ALA A 35 2.27 -5.21 13.49
N ALA A 36 1.62 -4.98 14.63
CA ALA A 36 2.30 -4.61 15.87
C ALA A 36 3.27 -5.69 16.36
N ARG A 37 2.91 -6.98 16.25
CA ARG A 37 3.79 -8.10 16.62
C ARG A 37 4.96 -8.29 15.67
N SER A 38 4.82 -7.91 14.39
CA SER A 38 5.89 -8.02 13.39
C SER A 38 7.10 -7.14 13.69
N GLY A 39 6.93 -6.08 14.49
CA GLY A 39 7.96 -5.07 14.74
C GLY A 39 8.22 -4.13 13.56
N SER A 40 7.56 -4.32 12.42
CA SER A 40 7.65 -3.42 11.27
C SER A 40 6.79 -2.18 11.49
N ARG A 41 7.45 -1.04 11.67
CA ARG A 41 6.77 0.26 11.80
C ARG A 41 5.91 0.57 10.56
N ARG A 42 6.39 0.24 9.35
CA ARG A 42 5.64 0.42 8.11
C ARG A 42 4.35 -0.40 8.14
N ALA A 43 4.45 -1.69 8.44
CA ALA A 43 3.29 -2.58 8.46
C ALA A 43 2.24 -2.11 9.48
N LEU A 44 2.67 -1.66 10.65
CA LEU A 44 1.77 -1.11 11.67
C LEU A 44 1.03 0.13 11.16
N MET A 45 1.72 1.06 10.50
CA MET A 45 1.09 2.27 9.97
C MET A 45 0.11 1.97 8.84
N VAL A 46 0.43 1.02 7.96
CA VAL A 46 -0.47 0.54 6.90
C VAL A 46 -1.75 -0.05 7.51
N ALA A 47 -1.61 -0.98 8.46
CA ALA A 47 -2.76 -1.60 9.11
C ALA A 47 -3.66 -0.57 9.85
N ILE A 48 -3.05 0.44 10.48
CA ILE A 48 -3.80 1.52 11.14
C ILE A 48 -4.54 2.39 10.10
N ARG A 49 -3.88 2.74 8.98
CA ARG A 49 -4.50 3.51 7.88
C ARG A 49 -5.74 2.79 7.38
N ASP A 50 -5.64 1.50 7.10
CA ASP A 50 -6.73 0.71 6.51
C ASP A 50 -7.91 0.64 7.49
N ARG A 51 -7.63 0.39 8.77
CA ARG A 51 -8.66 0.40 9.82
C ARG A 51 -9.37 1.75 9.96
N ILE A 52 -8.64 2.86 9.82
CA ILE A 52 -9.22 4.22 9.87
C ILE A 52 -10.03 4.51 8.61
N ALA A 53 -9.56 4.09 7.44
CA ALA A 53 -10.28 4.27 6.18
C ALA A 53 -11.66 3.62 6.24
N GLU A 54 -11.73 2.36 6.72
CA GLU A 54 -13.00 1.67 6.99
C GLU A 54 -13.92 2.48 7.91
N ALA A 55 -13.38 2.98 9.02
CA ALA A 55 -14.15 3.74 10.00
C ALA A 55 -14.67 5.08 9.46
N VAL A 56 -13.92 5.75 8.57
CA VAL A 56 -14.34 7.02 7.95
C VAL A 56 -15.41 6.81 6.88
N THR A 57 -15.37 5.65 6.19
CA THR A 57 -16.37 5.31 5.16
C THR A 57 -17.65 4.70 5.73
N ASP A 58 -17.65 4.31 7.00
CA ASP A 58 -18.82 3.77 7.70
C ASP A 58 -19.92 4.85 7.82
N SER A 59 -21.13 4.51 7.38
CA SER A 59 -22.30 5.40 7.46
C SER A 59 -22.71 5.75 8.89
N ASP A 60 -22.34 4.91 9.86
CA ASP A 60 -22.62 5.12 11.28
C ASP A 60 -21.55 5.99 11.98
N CYS A 61 -20.49 6.42 11.25
CA CYS A 61 -19.45 7.28 11.80
C CYS A 61 -20.02 8.63 12.25
N PRO A 62 -19.94 8.98 13.56
CA PRO A 62 -20.41 10.26 14.04
C PRO A 62 -19.65 11.43 13.37
N PRO A 63 -20.32 12.52 12.95
CA PRO A 63 -19.66 13.66 12.31
C PRO A 63 -18.55 14.30 13.16
N ARG A 64 -18.65 14.19 14.49
CA ARG A 64 -17.61 14.65 15.42
C ARG A 64 -16.31 13.84 15.27
N ASP A 65 -16.42 12.54 15.03
CA ASP A 65 -15.28 11.64 14.90
C ASP A 65 -14.73 11.64 13.48
N LEU A 66 -15.57 11.94 12.48
CA LEU A 66 -15.15 12.02 11.08
C LEU A 66 -13.99 13.02 10.87
N ALA A 67 -14.06 14.19 11.51
CA ALA A 67 -12.99 15.19 11.40
C ALA A 67 -11.66 14.70 12.02
N SER A 68 -11.71 14.04 13.17
CA SER A 68 -10.52 13.55 13.87
C SER A 68 -9.90 12.34 13.16
N LEU A 69 -10.73 11.41 12.67
CA LEU A 69 -10.32 10.25 11.90
C LEU A 69 -9.74 10.64 10.54
N THR A 70 -10.34 11.59 9.83
CA THR A 70 -9.80 12.09 8.55
C THR A 70 -8.42 12.72 8.73
N LYS A 71 -8.23 13.51 9.81
CA LYS A 71 -6.90 14.06 10.12
C LYS A 71 -5.90 12.96 10.45
N ARG A 72 -6.31 11.97 11.25
CA ARG A 72 -5.44 10.83 11.60
C ARG A 72 -5.07 9.99 10.37
N LEU A 73 -5.98 9.85 9.41
CA LEU A 73 -5.74 9.18 8.14
C LEU A 73 -4.65 9.88 7.34
N GLN A 74 -4.76 11.21 7.19
CA GLN A 74 -3.73 12.03 6.52
C GLN A 74 -2.38 11.93 7.22
N ASP A 75 -2.35 12.02 8.56
CA ASP A 75 -1.10 11.93 9.32
C ASP A 75 -0.43 10.56 9.15
N THR A 76 -1.24 9.49 9.10
CA THR A 76 -0.75 8.12 8.90
C THR A 76 -0.22 7.92 7.47
N ALA A 77 -0.90 8.49 6.47
CA ALA A 77 -0.45 8.47 5.07
C ALA A 77 0.89 9.19 4.90
N ASN A 78 1.02 10.40 5.43
CA ASN A 78 2.26 11.18 5.38
C ASN A 78 3.44 10.43 6.05
N GLU A 79 3.19 9.72 7.15
CA GLU A 79 4.24 8.93 7.79
C GLU A 79 4.65 7.72 6.95
N ILE A 80 3.71 7.06 6.29
CA ILE A 80 4.03 5.96 5.37
C ILE A 80 4.91 6.47 4.23
N GLU A 81 4.55 7.60 3.61
CA GLU A 81 5.36 8.23 2.57
C GLU A 81 6.77 8.57 3.08
N ALA A 82 6.90 9.11 4.29
CA ALA A 82 8.19 9.39 4.88
C ALA A 82 9.03 8.13 5.16
N ILE A 83 8.41 7.02 5.55
CA ILE A 83 9.09 5.72 5.71
C ILE A 83 9.57 5.21 4.35
N ASP A 84 8.69 5.23 3.36
CA ASP A 84 8.97 4.69 2.03
C ASP A 84 10.02 5.55 1.30
N ALA A 85 10.01 6.87 1.47
CA ALA A 85 11.05 7.77 0.96
C ALA A 85 12.42 7.47 1.58
N ARG A 86 12.50 7.33 2.91
CA ARG A 86 13.75 6.95 3.59
C ARG A 86 14.27 5.59 3.12
N ALA A 87 13.38 4.61 2.96
CA ALA A 87 13.76 3.30 2.46
C ALA A 87 14.27 3.36 1.01
N ALA A 88 13.69 4.22 0.17
CA ALA A 88 14.16 4.45 -1.20
C ALA A 88 15.52 5.16 -1.23
N GLU A 89 15.71 6.19 -0.40
CA GLU A 89 16.98 6.90 -0.23
C GLU A 89 18.09 5.94 0.23
N ASP A 90 17.82 5.05 1.18
CA ASP A 90 18.79 4.04 1.64
C ASP A 90 19.19 3.07 0.52
N VAL A 91 18.24 2.68 -0.33
CA VAL A 91 18.47 1.78 -1.48
C VAL A 91 19.21 2.48 -2.64
N GLU A 92 18.95 3.77 -2.85
CA GLU A 92 19.64 4.58 -3.85
C GLU A 92 21.08 4.86 -3.42
N ASN A 93 21.29 5.19 -2.14
CA ASN A 93 22.59 5.55 -1.58
C ASN A 93 23.40 4.34 -1.07
N ASP A 94 22.94 3.11 -1.30
CA ASP A 94 23.65 1.91 -0.85
C ASP A 94 25.06 1.83 -1.49
N PRO A 95 26.15 1.96 -0.71
CA PRO A 95 27.51 1.86 -1.24
C PRO A 95 27.83 0.46 -1.78
N GLY A 96 27.08 -0.57 -1.37
CA GLY A 96 27.17 -1.93 -1.93
C GLY A 96 26.73 -1.95 -3.39
N ARG A 97 25.57 -1.37 -3.68
CA ARG A 97 25.03 -1.22 -5.03
C ARG A 97 25.97 -0.50 -5.99
N ILE A 98 26.61 0.61 -5.56
CA ILE A 98 27.58 1.34 -6.40
C ILE A 98 28.74 0.42 -6.79
N ARG A 99 29.31 -0.32 -5.83
CA ARG A 99 30.42 -1.25 -6.09
C ARG A 99 30.02 -2.40 -7.02
N GLU A 100 28.80 -2.91 -6.87
CA GLU A 100 28.28 -3.97 -7.75
C GLU A 100 28.12 -3.45 -9.18
N LEU A 101 27.57 -2.24 -9.36
CA LEU A 101 27.46 -1.59 -10.66
C LEU A 101 28.83 -1.33 -11.29
N GLU A 102 29.82 -0.85 -10.51
CA GLU A 102 31.19 -0.68 -11.00
C GLU A 102 31.84 -2.00 -11.41
N ALA A 103 31.62 -3.08 -10.64
CA ALA A 103 32.14 -4.41 -10.98
C ALA A 103 31.52 -4.96 -12.26
N ALA A 104 30.19 -4.83 -12.40
CA ALA A 104 29.47 -5.22 -13.61
C ALA A 104 29.94 -4.40 -14.83
N LEU A 105 30.09 -3.08 -14.66
CA LEU A 105 30.60 -2.19 -15.71
C LEU A 105 32.02 -2.55 -16.10
N ARG A 106 32.88 -2.91 -15.14
CA ARG A 106 34.26 -3.34 -15.41
C ARG A 106 34.31 -4.67 -16.18
N ALA A 107 33.35 -5.57 -15.96
CA ALA A 107 33.27 -6.83 -16.69
C ALA A 107 32.82 -6.64 -18.14
N VAL A 108 31.89 -5.71 -18.40
CA VAL A 108 31.32 -5.48 -19.74
C VAL A 108 32.14 -4.47 -20.55
N ALA A 109 32.64 -3.42 -19.90
CA ALA A 109 33.36 -2.31 -20.54
C ALA A 109 34.50 -1.78 -19.62
N PRO A 110 35.66 -2.47 -19.58
CA PRO A 110 36.77 -2.12 -18.70
C PRO A 110 37.31 -0.68 -18.89
N GLY A 111 37.18 -0.13 -20.10
CA GLY A 111 37.63 1.22 -20.45
C GLY A 111 36.56 2.31 -20.35
N HIS A 112 35.41 2.02 -19.72
CA HIS A 112 34.31 2.98 -19.65
C HIS A 112 34.74 4.29 -18.95
N PRO A 113 34.34 5.47 -19.45
CA PRO A 113 34.73 6.77 -18.88
C PRO A 113 34.49 6.91 -17.37
N LEU A 114 33.38 6.36 -16.88
CA LEU A 114 33.02 6.33 -15.46
C LEU A 114 34.02 5.52 -14.59
N LEU A 115 34.75 4.57 -15.17
CA LEU A 115 35.77 3.80 -14.45
C LEU A 115 37.17 4.42 -14.55
N THR A 116 37.41 5.22 -15.60
CA THR A 116 38.74 5.76 -15.93
C THR A 116 38.95 7.19 -15.43
N GLY A 117 37.94 7.80 -14.81
CA GLY A 117 38.01 9.17 -14.28
C GLY A 117 38.06 10.26 -15.37
N SER A 118 37.54 9.95 -16.56
CA SER A 118 37.51 10.89 -17.69
C SER A 118 36.21 11.70 -17.79
N VAL A 119 35.29 11.53 -16.83
CA VAL A 119 34.03 12.27 -16.73
C VAL A 119 34.24 13.47 -15.79
N ASP A 120 33.85 14.67 -16.23
CA ASP A 120 33.83 15.87 -15.39
C ASP A 120 32.51 15.89 -14.61
N ASP A 121 32.57 15.65 -13.30
CA ASP A 121 31.39 15.58 -12.41
C ASP A 121 30.82 16.97 -12.02
N ARG A 122 31.26 18.04 -12.69
CA ARG A 122 30.68 19.36 -12.48
C ARG A 122 29.27 19.39 -13.03
N PHE A 123 28.31 19.43 -12.11
CA PHE A 123 26.93 19.79 -12.40
C PHE A 123 26.88 21.21 -13.00
N ASP A 124 26.67 21.33 -14.31
CA ASP A 124 26.52 22.62 -15.00
C ASP A 124 25.06 23.10 -14.95
N ALA A 125 24.74 23.82 -13.87
CA ALA A 125 23.44 24.43 -13.65
C ALA A 125 23.05 25.51 -14.67
N SER A 126 23.96 25.90 -15.59
CA SER A 126 23.70 26.94 -16.60
C SER A 126 22.91 26.45 -17.82
N THR A 127 22.57 25.17 -17.85
CA THR A 127 21.88 24.51 -18.98
C THR A 127 20.38 24.24 -18.73
N LEU A 128 19.87 24.66 -17.56
CA LEU A 128 18.45 24.68 -17.18
C LEU A 128 17.86 26.08 -17.40
#